data_AF-D3FCC1-F1
#
_entry.id   AF-D3FCC1-F1
#
_cell.length_a   1.000
_cell.length_b   1.000
_cell.length_c   1.000
_cell.angle_alpha   90.00
_cell.angle_beta   90.00
_cell.angle_gamma   90.00
#
_symmetry.space_group_name_H-M   'P 1'
#
loop_
_entity.id
_entity.type
_entity.pdbx_description
1 polymer ?
#
loop_
_entity_poly.entity_id
_entity_poly.type
_entity_poly.pdbx_seq_one_letter_code
_entity_poly.pdbx_strand_id
1 'polypeptide(L)'
;MSAATLIPAAGPLADATAGGHLELVSQFEVLPGGHVNPHSHPTHEFYLVRSGRGLMTVGERAWEIVPGDLVTIPSEVVHSLEPVGDEPIRCFCFAVGDAGAGPVDYGTDGTEDASGLASADRSALADSPDSPVESAPATLPPLQVRNPRDHEPAMEHLGTVAVWWTVPPRELRDATLGGRLTAVTRHDWTAGGKRDIPASPALRVYCVLDGVGEVVAGDRRRALGDDDVVLLAPGVAHRFDGPLSLIAIDYEVTA
;
A
#
# COMPACT_ATOMS: atom_id res chain seq x y z
N MET A 1 18.28 -21.67 -0.44
CA MET A 1 18.12 -20.76 -1.60
C MET A 1 16.82 -20.01 -1.37
N SER A 2 16.82 -18.69 -1.36
CA SER A 2 15.57 -17.90 -1.30
C SER A 2 15.18 -17.61 -2.75
N ALA A 3 14.05 -18.16 -3.19
CA ALA A 3 13.47 -17.79 -4.48
C ALA A 3 12.63 -16.54 -4.24
N ALA A 4 12.93 -15.45 -4.93
CA ALA A 4 11.95 -14.39 -5.07
C ALA A 4 10.80 -14.96 -5.90
N THR A 5 9.59 -15.02 -5.34
CA THR A 5 8.42 -15.33 -6.16
C THR A 5 7.99 -14.01 -6.77
N LEU A 6 8.12 -13.91 -8.09
CA LEU A 6 7.57 -12.78 -8.82
C LEU A 6 6.05 -12.89 -8.67
N ILE A 7 5.44 -11.90 -8.01
CA ILE A 7 3.99 -11.79 -8.07
C ILE A 7 3.72 -11.14 -9.44
N PRO A 8 2.90 -11.74 -10.32
CA PRO A 8 2.70 -11.22 -11.67
C PRO A 8 2.24 -9.75 -11.56
N ALA A 9 2.77 -8.77 -12.28
CA ALA A 9 3.36 -8.83 -13.62
C ALA A 9 4.50 -7.82 -13.82
N ALA A 10 5.61 -8.29 -14.41
CA ALA A 10 6.52 -7.42 -15.15
C ALA A 10 5.95 -7.21 -16.57
N GLY A 11 5.84 -5.95 -17.02
CA GLY A 11 5.33 -5.59 -18.36
C GLY A 11 3.96 -4.89 -18.32
N PRO A 12 2.82 -5.61 -18.32
CA PRO A 12 1.48 -5.00 -18.42
C PRO A 12 1.20 -3.94 -17.35
N LEU A 13 1.73 -4.12 -16.14
CA LEU A 13 1.60 -3.15 -15.05
C LEU A 13 2.46 -1.91 -15.22
N ALA A 14 3.67 -2.07 -15.76
CA ALA A 14 4.55 -0.94 -16.05
C ALA A 14 3.97 -0.04 -17.13
N ASP A 15 3.29 -0.64 -18.13
CA ASP A 15 2.58 0.11 -19.17
C ASP A 15 1.31 0.78 -18.62
N ALA A 16 0.52 0.05 -17.82
CA ALA A 16 -0.72 0.59 -17.24
C ALA A 16 -0.47 1.76 -16.29
N THR A 17 0.65 1.74 -15.56
CA THR A 17 1.01 2.77 -14.57
C THR A 17 1.97 3.84 -15.10
N ALA A 18 2.26 3.82 -16.41
CA ALA A 18 3.23 4.73 -17.01
C ALA A 18 2.83 6.20 -16.87
N GLY A 19 3.75 7.03 -16.38
CA GLY A 19 3.55 8.47 -16.20
C GLY A 19 2.83 8.83 -14.90
N GLY A 20 2.49 7.84 -14.07
CA GLY A 20 1.80 8.03 -12.80
C GLY A 20 2.72 8.51 -11.67
N HIS A 21 2.29 8.24 -10.43
CA HIS A 21 3.07 8.47 -9.21
C HIS A 21 2.68 7.47 -8.12
N LEU A 22 3.57 7.18 -7.18
CA LEU A 22 3.24 6.36 -6.01
C LEU A 22 2.30 7.17 -5.10
N GLU A 23 1.04 6.77 -5.01
CA GLU A 23 -0.02 7.56 -4.37
C GLU A 23 -0.03 7.36 -2.86
N LEU A 24 -0.03 6.11 -2.41
CA LEU A 24 -0.16 5.75 -1.00
C LEU A 24 0.44 4.37 -0.72
N VAL A 25 0.73 4.14 0.55
CA VAL A 25 1.02 2.83 1.14
C VAL A 25 0.33 2.78 2.49
N SER A 26 -0.56 1.82 2.69
CA SER A 26 -1.35 1.69 3.91
C SER A 26 -1.49 0.24 4.35
N GLN A 27 -1.95 0.08 5.58
CA GLN A 27 -2.58 -1.15 6.05
C GLN A 27 -4.02 -0.83 6.36
N PHE A 28 -4.94 -1.75 6.07
CA PHE A 28 -6.33 -1.59 6.50
C PHE A 28 -6.87 -2.88 7.11
N GLU A 29 -7.88 -2.71 7.96
CA GLU A 29 -8.64 -3.78 8.61
C GLU A 29 -10.13 -3.56 8.39
N VAL A 30 -10.83 -4.63 8.01
CA VAL A 30 -12.28 -4.68 7.97
C VAL A 30 -12.75 -5.72 9.00
N LEU A 31 -13.49 -5.25 10.01
CA LEU A 31 -14.06 -6.11 11.03
C LEU A 31 -15.30 -6.87 10.49
N PRO A 32 -15.66 -8.03 11.07
CA PRO A 32 -16.89 -8.73 10.72
C PRO A 32 -18.12 -7.80 10.75
N GLY A 33 -18.90 -7.79 9.67
CA GLY A 33 -20.04 -6.88 9.48
C GLY A 33 -19.68 -5.50 8.90
N GLY A 34 -18.40 -5.17 8.78
CA GLY A 34 -17.90 -4.02 8.02
C GLY A 34 -17.66 -4.36 6.56
N HIS A 35 -17.45 -3.33 5.74
CA HIS A 35 -17.14 -3.47 4.32
C HIS A 35 -16.36 -2.26 3.80
N VAL A 36 -15.46 -2.50 2.86
CA VAL A 36 -15.03 -1.50 1.89
C VAL A 36 -16.19 -1.32 0.91
N ASN A 37 -16.85 -0.17 0.96
CA ASN A 37 -17.99 0.14 0.08
C ASN A 37 -17.60 0.05 -1.39
N PRO A 38 -18.53 -0.28 -2.31
CA PRO A 38 -18.27 -0.14 -3.74
C PRO A 38 -17.88 1.30 -4.10
N HIS A 39 -16.70 1.48 -4.68
CA HIS A 39 -16.19 2.77 -5.15
C HIS A 39 -15.14 2.58 -6.25
N SER A 40 -14.72 3.67 -6.88
CA SER A 40 -13.68 3.70 -7.90
C SER A 40 -12.93 5.02 -7.88
N HIS A 41 -11.66 5.00 -8.25
CA HIS A 41 -10.80 6.19 -8.29
C HIS A 41 -9.74 6.05 -9.40
N PRO A 42 -9.11 7.17 -9.83
CA PRO A 42 -8.10 7.20 -10.90
C PRO A 42 -6.73 6.71 -10.41
N THR A 43 -6.71 5.55 -9.75
CA THR A 43 -5.50 4.90 -9.27
C THR A 43 -5.57 3.39 -9.51
N HIS A 44 -4.43 2.81 -9.90
CA HIS A 44 -4.22 1.37 -9.85
C HIS A 44 -3.93 0.96 -8.40
N GLU A 45 -4.78 0.13 -7.81
CA GLU A 45 -4.67 -0.26 -6.40
C GLU A 45 -4.37 -1.76 -6.22
N PHE A 46 -3.70 -2.10 -5.13
CA PHE A 46 -3.18 -3.43 -4.86
C PHE A 46 -3.43 -3.83 -3.43
N TYR A 47 -4.16 -4.92 -3.21
CA TYR A 47 -4.36 -5.47 -1.86
C TYR A 47 -3.58 -6.76 -1.70
N LEU A 48 -2.68 -6.78 -0.73
CA LEU A 48 -2.05 -8.01 -0.26
C LEU A 48 -2.69 -8.46 1.04
N VAL A 49 -3.35 -9.61 1.02
CA VAL A 49 -4.03 -10.15 2.22
C VAL A 49 -3.00 -10.65 3.23
N ARG A 50 -3.08 -10.14 4.45
CA ARG A 50 -2.21 -10.46 5.58
C ARG A 50 -2.79 -11.54 6.47
N SER A 51 -4.07 -11.41 6.78
CA SER A 51 -4.81 -12.33 7.64
C SER A 51 -6.30 -12.26 7.33
N GLY A 52 -7.06 -13.27 7.78
CA GLY A 52 -8.49 -13.36 7.52
C GLY A 52 -8.81 -13.80 6.10
N ARG A 53 -10.10 -13.76 5.76
CA ARG A 53 -10.63 -14.07 4.43
C ARG A 53 -11.68 -13.03 4.08
N GLY A 54 -11.86 -12.74 2.80
CA GLY A 54 -12.84 -11.75 2.37
C GLY A 54 -13.38 -12.03 0.98
N LEU A 55 -14.58 -11.55 0.71
CA LEU A 55 -15.19 -11.57 -0.61
C LEU A 55 -14.77 -10.28 -1.32
N MET A 56 -13.84 -10.39 -2.26
CA MET A 56 -13.38 -9.28 -3.08
C MET A 56 -14.25 -9.20 -4.33
N THR A 57 -14.71 -8.00 -4.67
CA THR A 57 -15.34 -7.70 -5.96
C THR A 57 -14.49 -6.70 -6.72
N VAL A 58 -14.19 -6.99 -7.99
CA VAL A 58 -13.54 -6.06 -8.93
C VAL A 58 -14.29 -6.13 -10.25
N GLY A 59 -14.96 -5.04 -10.61
CA GLY A 59 -15.90 -4.99 -11.72
C GLY A 59 -17.00 -6.05 -11.57
N GLU A 60 -17.17 -6.92 -12.56
CA GLU A 60 -18.20 -7.96 -12.56
C GLU A 60 -17.79 -9.26 -11.86
N ARG A 61 -16.56 -9.34 -11.35
CA ARG A 61 -16.00 -10.57 -10.79
C ARG A 61 -15.95 -10.47 -9.28
N ALA A 62 -16.46 -11.49 -8.60
CA ALA A 62 -16.34 -11.66 -7.17
C ALA A 62 -15.68 -13.00 -6.83
N TRP A 63 -14.75 -13.00 -5.89
CA TRP A 63 -14.08 -14.21 -5.41
C TRP A 63 -13.57 -14.05 -3.98
N GLU A 64 -13.44 -15.16 -3.27
CA GLU A 64 -12.83 -15.17 -1.93
C GLU A 64 -11.31 -15.00 -2.04
N ILE A 65 -10.75 -14.12 -1.23
CA ILE A 65 -9.31 -13.86 -1.10
C ILE A 65 -8.83 -14.28 0.29
N VAL A 66 -7.61 -14.80 0.36
CA VAL A 66 -7.00 -15.39 1.57
C VAL A 66 -5.55 -14.93 1.74
N PRO A 67 -4.91 -15.17 2.91
CA PRO A 67 -3.58 -14.64 3.19
C PRO A 67 -2.54 -15.09 2.15
N GLY A 68 -1.79 -14.11 1.64
CA GLY A 68 -0.82 -14.31 0.56
C GLY A 68 -1.33 -13.97 -0.84
N ASP A 69 -2.63 -13.78 -1.03
CA ASP A 69 -3.18 -13.29 -2.29
C ASP A 69 -2.81 -11.82 -2.52
N LEU A 70 -2.38 -11.50 -3.75
CA LEU A 70 -2.27 -10.12 -4.25
C LEU A 70 -3.42 -9.86 -5.22
N VAL A 71 -4.33 -8.98 -4.83
CA VAL A 71 -5.39 -8.46 -5.69
C VAL A 71 -4.86 -7.26 -6.45
N THR A 72 -5.17 -7.19 -7.74
CA THR A 72 -4.87 -6.03 -8.59
C THR A 72 -6.18 -5.40 -9.02
N ILE A 73 -6.33 -4.12 -8.74
CA ILE A 73 -7.53 -3.33 -9.03
C ILE A 73 -7.12 -2.31 -10.10
N PRO A 74 -7.59 -2.46 -11.35
CA PRO A 74 -7.32 -1.48 -12.39
C PRO A 74 -7.93 -0.11 -12.04
N SER A 75 -7.30 0.97 -12.51
CA SER A 75 -7.83 2.32 -12.37
C SER A 75 -9.27 2.43 -12.89
N GLU A 76 -10.09 3.24 -12.21
CA GLU A 76 -11.50 3.50 -12.54
C GLU A 76 -12.41 2.26 -12.54
N VAL A 77 -11.95 1.13 -11.99
CA VAL A 77 -12.78 -0.08 -11.85
C VAL A 77 -13.40 -0.11 -10.47
N VAL A 78 -14.74 -0.20 -10.43
CA VAL A 78 -15.49 -0.35 -9.18
C VAL A 78 -15.02 -1.60 -8.43
N HIS A 79 -14.72 -1.45 -7.15
CA HIS A 79 -14.28 -2.54 -6.31
C HIS A 79 -14.82 -2.41 -4.88
N SER A 80 -14.91 -3.55 -4.19
CA SER A 80 -15.39 -3.66 -2.81
C SER A 80 -14.80 -4.88 -2.13
N LEU A 81 -14.83 -4.89 -0.79
CA LEU A 81 -14.32 -6.00 0.01
C LEU A 81 -15.12 -6.12 1.31
N GLU A 82 -15.55 -7.33 1.65
CA GLU A 82 -16.14 -7.64 2.97
C GLU A 82 -15.52 -8.91 3.58
N PRO A 83 -15.38 -9.01 4.91
CA PRO A 83 -14.87 -10.21 5.55
C PRO A 83 -15.80 -11.41 5.35
N VAL A 84 -15.21 -12.61 5.21
CA VAL A 84 -15.95 -13.88 5.17
C VAL A 84 -15.80 -14.59 6.51
N GLY A 85 -16.89 -14.63 7.28
CA GLY A 85 -16.96 -15.29 8.58
C GLY A 85 -16.96 -14.30 9.75
N ASP A 86 -16.36 -14.70 10.86
CA ASP A 86 -16.33 -14.00 12.15
C ASP A 86 -14.96 -13.44 12.53
N GLU A 87 -13.99 -13.52 11.61
CA GLU A 87 -12.65 -12.96 11.77
C GLU A 87 -12.46 -11.74 10.86
N PRO A 88 -11.69 -10.73 11.29
CA PRO A 88 -11.37 -9.58 10.44
C PRO A 88 -10.47 -9.98 9.27
N ILE A 89 -10.59 -9.24 8.15
CA ILE A 89 -9.58 -9.28 7.08
C ILE A 89 -8.63 -8.09 7.24
N ARG A 90 -7.32 -8.35 7.12
CA ARG A 90 -6.27 -7.32 7.11
C ARG A 90 -5.49 -7.38 5.82
N CYS A 91 -5.20 -6.21 5.25
CA CYS A 91 -4.47 -6.10 4.00
C CYS A 91 -3.39 -5.03 4.10
N PHE A 92 -2.26 -5.26 3.42
CA PHE A 92 -1.46 -4.13 2.92
C PHE A 92 -2.10 -3.61 1.66
N CYS A 93 -2.14 -2.30 1.53
CA CYS A 93 -2.53 -1.60 0.32
C CYS A 93 -1.39 -0.70 -0.16
N PHE A 94 -1.22 -0.63 -1.47
CA PHE A 94 -0.55 0.50 -2.11
C PHE A 94 -1.29 0.86 -3.40
N ALA A 95 -1.17 2.11 -3.82
CA ALA A 95 -1.77 2.57 -5.06
C ALA A 95 -0.79 3.39 -5.90
N VAL A 96 -1.00 3.35 -7.22
CA VAL A 96 -0.32 4.19 -8.19
C VAL A 96 -1.36 5.08 -8.83
N GLY A 97 -1.24 6.39 -8.65
CA GLY A 97 -2.14 7.35 -9.26
C GLY A 97 -1.87 7.49 -10.76
N ASP A 98 -2.93 7.67 -11.54
CA ASP A 98 -2.82 7.85 -12.98
C ASP A 98 -2.08 9.14 -13.36
N ALA A 99 -1.51 9.14 -14.56
CA ALA A 99 -0.88 10.32 -15.13
C ALA A 99 -1.89 11.48 -15.22
N GLY A 100 -1.69 12.52 -14.42
CA GLY A 100 -2.56 13.70 -14.39
C GLY A 100 -3.76 13.59 -13.44
N ALA A 101 -3.87 12.52 -12.65
CA ALA A 101 -4.90 12.40 -11.62
C ALA A 101 -4.82 13.54 -10.60
N GLY A 102 -5.99 14.12 -10.29
CA GLY A 102 -6.17 15.04 -9.17
C GLY A 102 -6.01 14.35 -7.82
N PRO A 103 -6.14 15.08 -6.71
CA PRO A 103 -6.30 14.48 -5.38
C PRO A 103 -7.54 13.57 -5.35
N VAL A 104 -7.43 12.45 -4.65
CA VAL A 104 -8.53 11.51 -4.36
C VAL A 104 -8.89 11.65 -2.89
N ASP A 105 -10.19 11.70 -2.58
CA ASP A 105 -10.71 11.68 -1.22
C ASP A 105 -11.05 10.24 -0.85
N TYR A 106 -10.08 9.57 -0.23
CA TYR A 106 -10.26 8.20 0.29
C TYR A 106 -11.16 8.15 1.53
N GLY A 107 -11.46 9.30 2.11
CA GLY A 107 -12.26 9.45 3.32
C GLY A 107 -13.74 9.17 3.13
N THR A 108 -14.24 9.51 1.94
CA THR A 108 -15.68 9.50 1.64
C THR A 108 -16.09 8.44 0.62
N ASP A 109 -15.16 7.54 0.26
CA ASP A 109 -15.39 6.47 -0.69
C ASP A 109 -16.57 5.57 -0.28
N GLY A 110 -17.57 5.52 -1.17
CA GLY A 110 -18.83 4.78 -0.98
C GLY A 110 -20.04 5.63 -0.54
N THR A 111 -19.89 6.95 -0.42
CA THR A 111 -21.01 7.84 -0.01
C THR A 111 -22.00 8.19 -1.13
N GLU A 112 -21.63 8.07 -2.40
CA GLU A 112 -22.46 8.52 -3.52
C GLU A 112 -23.63 7.58 -3.87
N ASP A 113 -23.55 6.29 -3.52
CA ASP A 113 -24.62 5.31 -3.76
C ASP A 113 -25.48 5.00 -2.51
N ALA A 114 -25.22 5.65 -1.37
CA ALA A 114 -25.94 5.49 -0.11
C ALA A 114 -27.33 6.19 -0.08
N SER A 115 -28.05 6.23 -1.21
CA SER A 115 -29.39 6.84 -1.32
C SER A 115 -30.50 6.14 -0.50
N GLY A 116 -30.16 5.13 0.30
CA GLY A 116 -31.10 4.34 1.12
C GLY A 116 -30.89 4.37 2.64
N LEU A 117 -29.85 5.02 3.17
CA LEU A 117 -29.59 5.02 4.63
C LEU A 117 -29.83 6.42 5.21
N ALA A 118 -30.80 6.49 6.13
CA ALA A 118 -31.27 7.73 6.74
C ALA A 118 -30.14 8.52 7.41
N SER A 119 -30.17 9.84 7.21
CA SER A 119 -29.22 10.84 7.71
C SER A 119 -28.96 10.70 9.22
N ALA A 120 -27.83 10.09 9.58
CA ALA A 120 -27.24 10.27 10.89
C ALA A 120 -26.55 11.64 10.94
N ASP A 121 -26.61 12.26 12.11
CA ASP A 121 -26.09 13.59 12.43
C ASP A 121 -24.60 13.71 12.03
N ARG A 122 -24.34 14.51 10.99
CA ARG A 122 -23.02 14.68 10.36
C ARG A 122 -22.06 15.53 11.20
N SER A 123 -22.48 16.03 12.37
CA SER A 123 -21.64 16.90 13.20
C SER A 123 -20.60 16.16 14.06
N ALA A 124 -20.58 14.82 14.02
CA ALA A 124 -19.65 13.98 14.78
C ALA A 124 -18.56 13.31 13.92
N LEU A 125 -18.57 13.54 12.60
CA LEU A 125 -17.41 13.25 11.75
C LEU A 125 -16.33 14.27 12.16
N ALA A 126 -15.42 13.84 13.02
CA ALA A 126 -14.19 14.58 13.29
C ALA A 126 -13.56 14.97 11.95
N ASP A 127 -12.99 16.17 11.87
CA ASP A 127 -12.21 16.59 10.70
C ASP A 127 -11.24 15.46 10.33
N SER A 128 -11.54 14.73 9.26
CA SER A 128 -10.61 13.77 8.68
C SER A 128 -9.31 14.56 8.43
N PRO A 129 -8.13 14.02 8.75
CA PRO A 129 -6.86 14.69 8.49
C PRO A 129 -6.53 14.66 6.99
N ASP A 130 -7.46 15.13 6.16
CA ASP A 130 -7.36 15.32 4.72
C ASP A 130 -6.93 16.75 4.37
N SER A 131 -6.32 17.43 5.35
CA SER A 131 -5.52 18.60 5.02
C SER A 131 -4.38 18.12 4.11
N PRO A 132 -4.17 18.73 2.93
CA PRO A 132 -3.12 18.30 2.02
C PRO A 132 -1.81 18.28 2.81
N VAL A 133 -1.21 17.09 2.91
CA VAL A 133 0.12 16.94 3.49
C VAL A 133 1.00 17.95 2.77
N GLU A 134 1.56 18.87 3.55
CA GLU A 134 2.51 19.88 3.08
C GLU A 134 3.50 19.21 2.14
N SER A 135 3.65 19.73 0.92
CA SER A 135 4.41 19.10 -0.17
C SER A 135 5.69 18.45 0.35
N ALA A 136 5.87 17.14 0.10
CA ALA A 136 7.06 16.43 0.51
C ALA A 136 8.33 17.16 0.03
N PRO A 137 9.44 17.09 0.79
CA PRO A 137 10.67 17.74 0.39
C PRO A 137 11.12 17.21 -0.98
N ALA A 138 11.65 18.10 -1.84
CA ALA A 138 12.13 17.80 -3.19
C ALA A 138 13.18 16.67 -3.30
N THR A 139 13.70 16.21 -2.15
CA THR A 139 14.59 15.05 -2.04
C THR A 139 14.16 14.17 -0.86
N LEU A 140 13.87 12.90 -1.14
CA LEU A 140 13.55 11.91 -0.13
C LEU A 140 14.80 11.55 0.70
N PRO A 141 14.67 11.40 2.04
CA PRO A 141 15.72 10.80 2.86
C PRO A 141 16.13 9.44 2.30
N PRO A 142 17.43 9.06 2.38
CA PRO A 142 17.92 7.83 1.74
C PRO A 142 17.31 6.55 2.30
N LEU A 143 16.92 6.56 3.58
CA LEU A 143 16.27 5.46 4.27
C LEU A 143 15.28 6.02 5.29
N GLN A 144 14.04 5.54 5.22
CA GLN A 144 13.01 5.73 6.23
C GLN A 144 12.41 4.37 6.60
N VAL A 145 11.99 4.22 7.86
CA VAL A 145 11.22 3.08 8.34
C VAL A 145 10.06 3.64 9.14
N ARG A 146 8.85 3.22 8.79
CA ARG A 146 7.57 3.65 9.38
C ARG A 146 6.78 2.41 9.75
N ASN A 147 6.05 2.43 10.86
CA ASN A 147 5.17 1.32 11.23
C ASN A 147 3.73 1.85 11.31
N PRO A 148 2.71 1.13 10.76
CA PRO A 148 1.33 1.56 10.88
C PRO A 148 0.88 1.65 12.36
N ARG A 149 1.48 0.86 13.26
CA ARG A 149 1.17 0.85 14.69
C ARG A 149 1.66 2.10 15.43
N ASP A 150 2.45 2.96 14.81
CA ASP A 150 2.97 4.18 15.44
C ASP A 150 1.91 5.31 15.49
N HIS A 151 0.78 5.16 14.79
CA HIS A 151 -0.27 6.17 14.69
C HIS A 151 -1.68 5.56 14.80
N GLU A 152 -2.67 6.37 15.17
CA GLU A 152 -4.08 5.94 15.17
C GLU A 152 -4.59 5.79 13.73
N PRO A 153 -5.51 4.83 13.47
CA PRO A 153 -6.10 4.70 12.15
C PRO A 153 -7.05 5.85 11.83
N ALA A 154 -7.14 6.21 10.56
CA ALA A 154 -8.30 6.89 10.02
C ALA A 154 -9.45 5.90 9.85
N MET A 155 -10.69 6.36 10.07
CA MET A 155 -11.89 5.52 9.92
C MET A 155 -12.58 5.88 8.61
N GLU A 156 -12.47 4.98 7.63
CA GLU A 156 -12.97 5.17 6.28
C GLU A 156 -14.19 4.29 5.97
N HIS A 157 -14.76 4.45 4.78
CA HIS A 157 -15.93 3.73 4.30
C HIS A 157 -17.09 3.78 5.30
N LEU A 158 -17.56 4.97 5.63
CA LEU A 158 -18.63 5.19 6.61
C LEU A 158 -18.29 4.67 8.01
N GLY A 159 -16.99 4.60 8.34
CA GLY A 159 -16.48 4.19 9.64
C GLY A 159 -16.39 2.67 9.84
N THR A 160 -16.50 1.87 8.78
CA THR A 160 -16.39 0.40 8.88
C THR A 160 -15.00 -0.15 8.59
N VAL A 161 -14.07 0.69 8.15
CA VAL A 161 -12.70 0.28 7.79
C VAL A 161 -11.69 1.16 8.52
N ALA A 162 -10.80 0.52 9.28
CA ALA A 162 -9.69 1.22 9.91
C ALA A 162 -8.50 1.22 8.93
N VAL A 163 -7.94 2.39 8.62
CA VAL A 163 -6.83 2.57 7.69
C VAL A 163 -5.66 3.26 8.37
N TRP A 164 -4.49 2.64 8.30
CA TRP A 164 -3.22 3.16 8.79
C TRP A 164 -2.35 3.59 7.61
N TRP A 165 -2.20 4.89 7.42
CA TRP A 165 -1.38 5.48 6.37
C TRP A 165 0.11 5.47 6.74
N THR A 166 0.89 4.56 6.16
CA THR A 166 2.36 4.57 6.30
C THR A 166 3.02 5.53 5.31
N VAL A 167 2.41 5.69 4.14
CA VAL A 167 2.62 6.78 3.19
C VAL A 167 1.22 7.32 2.90
N PRO A 168 0.83 8.47 3.45
CA PRO A 168 -0.45 9.09 3.15
C PRO A 168 -0.58 9.45 1.67
N PRO A 169 -1.83 9.59 1.18
CA PRO A 169 -2.11 10.03 -0.18
C PRO A 169 -1.26 11.24 -0.58
N ARG A 170 -0.71 11.18 -1.79
CA ARG A 170 0.09 12.23 -2.45
C ARG A 170 1.43 12.55 -1.80
N GLU A 171 1.81 11.97 -0.67
CA GLU A 171 3.08 12.32 0.00
C GLU A 171 4.28 12.11 -0.94
N LEU A 172 4.34 10.97 -1.64
CA LEU A 172 5.46 10.66 -2.53
C LEU A 172 5.28 11.16 -3.97
N ARG A 173 4.19 11.89 -4.25
CA ARG A 173 3.85 12.26 -5.62
C ARG A 173 4.96 13.03 -6.31
N ASP A 174 5.38 14.15 -5.75
CA ASP A 174 6.30 15.06 -6.45
C ASP A 174 7.67 14.41 -6.71
N ALA A 175 8.05 13.45 -5.87
CA ALA A 175 9.28 12.67 -6.04
C ALA A 175 9.15 11.49 -7.03
N THR A 176 7.94 11.10 -7.42
CA THR A 176 7.67 9.90 -8.22
C THR A 176 6.88 10.16 -9.50
N LEU A 177 6.34 11.36 -9.68
CA LEU A 177 5.54 11.75 -10.84
C LEU A 177 6.29 11.53 -12.16
N GLY A 178 5.60 10.91 -13.12
CA GLY A 178 6.17 10.52 -14.40
C GLY A 178 6.75 9.10 -14.41
N GLY A 179 6.86 8.47 -13.24
CA GLY A 179 7.39 7.12 -13.08
C GLY A 179 6.39 6.02 -13.42
N ARG A 180 6.69 4.81 -12.95
CA ARG A 180 5.85 3.61 -13.13
C ARG A 180 6.20 2.49 -12.17
N LEU A 181 5.23 1.63 -11.89
CA LEU A 181 5.45 0.40 -11.14
C LEU A 181 6.08 -0.67 -12.05
N THR A 182 7.27 -1.14 -11.70
CA THR A 182 8.01 -2.11 -12.53
C THR A 182 7.99 -3.53 -11.97
N ALA A 183 7.89 -3.68 -10.65
CA ALA A 183 7.77 -4.99 -10.02
C ALA A 183 7.10 -4.95 -8.65
N VAL A 184 6.44 -6.05 -8.32
CA VAL A 184 6.00 -6.40 -6.96
C VAL A 184 6.50 -7.82 -6.69
N THR A 185 7.43 -7.98 -5.75
CA THR A 185 8.10 -9.27 -5.51
C THR A 185 8.05 -9.68 -4.06
N ARG A 186 7.76 -10.96 -3.81
CA ARG A 186 7.87 -11.53 -2.47
C ARG A 186 9.27 -12.07 -2.25
N HIS A 187 9.83 -11.78 -1.07
CA HIS A 187 11.11 -12.30 -0.62
C HIS A 187 10.96 -12.97 0.74
N ASP A 188 11.40 -14.22 0.83
CA ASP A 188 11.47 -14.97 2.09
C ASP A 188 12.93 -15.30 2.38
N TRP A 189 13.53 -14.58 3.33
CA TRP A 189 14.91 -14.73 3.72
C TRP A 189 15.02 -15.47 5.05
N THR A 190 15.88 -16.49 5.08
CA THR A 190 16.12 -17.32 6.26
C THR A 190 17.12 -16.66 7.21
N ALA A 191 17.10 -17.08 8.48
CA ALA A 191 18.01 -16.59 9.51
C ALA A 191 19.49 -16.64 9.10
N GLY A 192 20.24 -15.58 9.42
CA GLY A 192 21.64 -15.41 9.01
C GLY A 192 21.85 -15.02 7.54
N GLY A 193 20.78 -14.89 6.76
CA GLY A 193 20.83 -14.38 5.40
C GLY A 193 21.15 -12.90 5.38
N LYS A 194 22.25 -12.54 4.71
CA LYS A 194 22.51 -11.17 4.26
C LYS A 194 22.08 -11.01 2.83
N ARG A 195 21.44 -9.90 2.50
CA ARG A 195 20.94 -9.61 1.15
C ARG A 195 21.33 -8.21 0.76
N ASP A 196 22.45 -8.11 0.07
CA ASP A 196 22.89 -6.87 -0.55
C ASP A 196 22.07 -6.63 -1.82
N ILE A 197 21.44 -5.46 -1.89
CA ILE A 197 20.60 -5.02 -2.99
C ILE A 197 21.30 -3.80 -3.61
N PRO A 198 21.66 -3.87 -4.91
CA PRO A 198 22.37 -2.77 -5.56
C PRO A 198 21.47 -1.54 -5.72
N ALA A 199 22.13 -0.39 -5.87
CA ALA A 199 21.48 0.85 -6.25
C ALA A 199 20.70 0.68 -7.57
N SER A 200 19.55 1.33 -7.65
CA SER A 200 18.63 1.31 -8.79
C SER A 200 18.00 2.69 -8.95
N PRO A 201 17.59 3.12 -10.16
CA PRO A 201 16.78 4.33 -10.32
C PRO A 201 15.39 4.22 -9.67
N ALA A 202 14.97 3.04 -9.24
CA ALA A 202 13.69 2.85 -8.56
C ALA A 202 13.71 3.41 -7.13
N LEU A 203 12.63 4.10 -6.76
CA LEU A 203 12.19 4.18 -5.38
C LEU A 203 11.72 2.78 -4.97
N ARG A 204 12.16 2.30 -3.82
CA ARG A 204 11.76 0.98 -3.32
C ARG A 204 11.00 1.09 -2.01
N VAL A 205 9.86 0.42 -1.97
CA VAL A 205 9.08 0.22 -0.75
C VAL A 205 9.17 -1.25 -0.37
N TYR A 206 9.49 -1.52 0.89
CA TYR A 206 9.42 -2.87 1.44
C TYR A 206 8.38 -2.94 2.55
N CYS A 207 7.44 -3.87 2.46
CA CYS A 207 6.47 -4.15 3.51
C CYS A 207 6.90 -5.45 4.21
N VAL A 208 7.32 -5.37 5.47
CA VAL A 208 7.73 -6.54 6.25
C VAL A 208 6.50 -7.35 6.63
N LEU A 209 6.45 -8.58 6.14
CA LEU A 209 5.36 -9.49 6.38
C LEU A 209 5.50 -10.26 7.68
N ASP A 210 6.71 -10.68 8.03
CA ASP A 210 7.02 -11.45 9.23
C ASP A 210 8.54 -11.43 9.45
N GLY A 211 8.94 -11.61 10.70
CA GLY A 211 10.33 -11.76 11.11
C GLY A 211 10.94 -10.50 11.69
N VAL A 212 12.20 -10.65 12.11
CA VAL A 212 12.95 -9.59 12.80
C VAL A 212 14.32 -9.49 12.14
N GLY A 213 14.70 -8.26 11.79
CA GLY A 213 15.95 -8.02 11.10
C GLY A 213 16.44 -6.59 11.22
N GLU A 214 17.33 -6.21 10.32
CA GLU A 214 17.87 -4.86 10.18
C GLU A 214 17.96 -4.52 8.69
N VAL A 215 17.64 -3.27 8.34
CA VAL A 215 18.02 -2.68 7.05
C VAL A 215 19.17 -1.71 7.25
N VAL A 216 20.14 -1.80 6.35
CA VAL A 216 21.35 -0.98 6.34
C VAL A 216 21.45 -0.26 4.99
N ALA A 217 21.60 1.07 5.02
CA ALA A 217 21.81 1.89 3.83
C ALA A 217 22.88 2.95 4.12
N GLY A 218 24.07 2.80 3.54
CA GLY A 218 25.22 3.62 3.88
C GLY A 218 25.64 3.45 5.36
N ASP A 219 25.68 4.54 6.10
CA ASP A 219 25.94 4.58 7.54
C ASP A 219 24.68 4.37 8.40
N ARG A 220 23.49 4.40 7.78
CA ARG A 220 22.21 4.27 8.47
C ARG A 220 21.86 2.81 8.70
N ARG A 221 21.33 2.53 9.89
CA ARG A 221 20.83 1.21 10.30
C ARG A 221 19.51 1.36 11.03
N ARG A 222 18.55 0.50 10.72
CA ARG A 222 17.24 0.46 11.36
C ARG A 222 16.83 -0.98 11.63
N ALA A 223 16.48 -1.27 12.88
CA ALA A 223 15.83 -2.54 13.22
C ALA A 223 14.48 -2.63 12.50
N LEU A 224 14.10 -3.85 12.14
CA LEU A 224 12.86 -4.18 11.45
C LEU A 224 12.10 -5.26 12.22
N GLY A 225 10.78 -5.16 12.20
CA GLY A 225 9.83 -6.15 12.68
C GLY A 225 8.55 -6.15 11.87
N ASP A 226 7.56 -6.90 12.34
CA ASP A 226 6.26 -7.03 11.68
C ASP A 226 5.62 -5.68 11.36
N ASP A 227 5.11 -5.60 10.14
CA ASP A 227 4.42 -4.46 9.56
C ASP A 227 5.25 -3.21 9.27
N ASP A 228 6.57 -3.25 9.50
CA ASP A 228 7.43 -2.14 9.10
C ASP A 228 7.39 -1.92 7.57
N VAL A 229 7.22 -0.65 7.20
CA VAL A 229 7.33 -0.16 5.83
C VAL A 229 8.64 0.59 5.70
N VAL A 230 9.52 0.08 4.84
CA VAL A 230 10.83 0.65 4.55
C VAL A 230 10.77 1.41 3.23
N LEU A 231 11.14 2.70 3.25
CA LEU A 231 11.23 3.53 2.05
C LEU A 231 12.71 3.81 1.76
N LEU A 232 13.16 3.39 0.57
CA LEU A 232 14.50 3.63 0.05
C LEU A 232 14.41 4.57 -1.15
N ALA A 233 15.09 5.71 -1.07
CA ALA A 233 15.14 6.67 -2.16
C ALA A 233 15.84 6.06 -3.41
N PRO A 234 15.54 6.58 -4.61
CA PRO A 234 16.29 6.25 -5.82
C PRO A 234 17.80 6.35 -5.64
N GLY A 235 18.53 5.39 -6.20
CA GLY A 235 20.00 5.33 -6.17
C GLY A 235 20.60 4.77 -4.87
N VAL A 236 19.78 4.38 -3.88
CA VAL A 236 20.27 3.88 -2.60
C VAL A 236 20.48 2.37 -2.64
N ALA A 237 21.76 1.95 -2.66
CA ALA A 237 22.13 0.58 -2.34
C ALA A 237 21.90 0.30 -0.85
N HIS A 238 21.41 -0.89 -0.53
CA HIS A 238 21.07 -1.26 0.84
C HIS A 238 21.20 -2.76 1.07
N ARG A 239 21.22 -3.17 2.33
CA ARG A 239 21.31 -4.56 2.74
C ARG A 239 20.26 -4.86 3.78
N PHE A 240 19.68 -6.05 3.71
CA PHE A 240 18.91 -6.62 4.81
C PHE A 240 19.69 -7.73 5.51
N ASP A 241 19.60 -7.74 6.84
CA ASP A 241 20.17 -8.73 7.73
C ASP A 241 19.06 -9.36 8.59
N GLY A 242 18.97 -10.69 8.61
CA GLY A 242 18.04 -11.43 9.47
C GLY A 242 17.00 -12.25 8.72
N PRO A 243 16.23 -13.09 9.44
CA PRO A 243 15.06 -13.73 8.85
C PRO A 243 13.97 -12.68 8.62
N LEU A 244 13.58 -12.49 7.37
CA LEU A 244 12.51 -11.57 6.98
C LEU A 244 11.70 -12.19 5.85
N SER A 245 10.38 -12.18 5.99
CA SER A 245 9.47 -12.28 4.87
C SER A 245 8.99 -10.87 4.54
N LEU A 246 9.07 -10.46 3.28
CA LEU A 246 8.66 -9.12 2.87
C LEU A 246 8.16 -9.08 1.44
N ILE A 247 7.49 -7.99 1.10
CA ILE A 247 7.14 -7.62 -0.27
C ILE A 247 7.95 -6.40 -0.64
N ALA A 248 8.52 -6.42 -1.83
CA ALA A 248 9.20 -5.29 -2.43
C ALA A 248 8.35 -4.72 -3.57
N ILE A 249 8.20 -3.40 -3.58
CA ILE A 249 7.55 -2.61 -4.63
C ILE A 249 8.65 -1.77 -5.27
N ASP A 250 8.96 -2.06 -6.53
CA ASP A 250 9.96 -1.32 -7.30
C ASP A 250 9.24 -0.33 -8.22
N TYR A 251 9.31 0.95 -7.85
CA TYR A 251 8.73 2.06 -8.60
C TYR A 251 9.83 2.85 -9.30
N GLU A 252 9.93 2.71 -10.62
CA GLU A 252 10.94 3.43 -11.41
C GLU A 252 10.56 4.91 -11.51
N VAL A 253 11.48 5.79 -11.10
CA VAL A 253 11.30 7.25 -11.21
C VAL A 253 11.99 7.73 -12.49
N THR A 254 11.31 8.57 -13.25
CA THR A 254 11.91 9.23 -14.42
C THR A 254 12.81 10.37 -13.95
N ALA A 255 14.03 10.43 -14.50
CA ALA A 255 15.00 11.49 -14.24
C ALA A 255 14.63 12.82 -14.91
#